data_AF-A0A7W0QWT2-F1
#
_entry.id   AF-A0A7W0QWT2-F1
#
_cell.length_a   1.000
_cell.length_b   1.000
_cell.length_c   1.000
_cell.angle_alpha   90.00
_cell.angle_beta   90.00
_cell.angle_gamma   90.00
#
_symmetry.space_group_name_H-M   'P 1'
#
loop_
_entity.id
_entity.type
_entity.pdbx_description
1 polymer ?
#
loop_
_entity_poly.entity_id
_entity_poly.type
_entity_poly.pdbx_seq_one_letter_code
_entity_poly.pdbx_strand_id
1 'polypeptide(L)'
;MSDTTGIVWFRRDLRLADNPALLAATESHDRLVALFVHDPVLAGPSGANRVVFLHRCLDALDADLGGLLVEREGDPADVVAGLAAEVEADTVYVAEDFGPYGVGRDQQVEAALLADGRTLERVGSPYAVPPDTIFTNGGTPFKVFTPFSKSWRAHGWDGPLAAPGAVKWVDGLDGPGRPRTPAPEATSGLPAGGEAEAHQLAEVFLRQRVGGYTDDRNRPDLDLTSRLSPHIKYGTVHPRQLLARLGGSGGAVTWAGELCWRDFYADVLFHRPETARRNYVVAMDGLEWDTGRRADDRF
;
A
#
# COMPACT_ATOMS: atom_id res chain seq x y z
N MET A 1 -11.60 -4.42 35.18
CA MET A 1 -10.59 -3.86 34.27
C MET A 1 -11.36 -3.25 33.13
N SER A 2 -11.12 -1.98 32.79
CA SER A 2 -11.74 -1.38 31.60
C SER A 2 -11.16 -2.06 30.35
N ASP A 3 -12.00 -2.28 29.35
CA ASP A 3 -11.55 -2.77 28.04
C ASP A 3 -10.48 -1.83 27.48
N THR A 4 -9.34 -2.36 27.01
CA THR A 4 -8.27 -1.55 26.41
C THR A 4 -8.58 -1.27 24.94
N THR A 5 -8.25 -0.07 24.46
CA THR A 5 -8.52 0.36 23.08
C THR A 5 -7.23 0.56 22.30
N GLY A 6 -7.14 -0.04 21.11
CA GLY A 6 -6.07 0.23 20.15
C GLY A 6 -6.61 0.94 18.90
N ILE A 7 -5.73 1.56 18.12
CA ILE A 7 -6.07 2.12 16.80
C ILE A 7 -5.35 1.34 15.72
N VAL A 8 -6.05 0.96 14.65
CA VAL A 8 -5.42 0.48 13.42
C VAL A 8 -5.51 1.59 12.39
N TRP A 9 -4.37 2.19 12.08
CA TRP A 9 -4.25 3.28 11.12
C TRP A 9 -3.96 2.74 9.71
N PHE A 10 -5.03 2.54 8.95
CA PHE A 10 -5.00 2.09 7.56
C PHE A 10 -4.47 3.18 6.63
N ARG A 11 -3.62 2.80 5.66
CA ARG A 11 -3.12 3.69 4.59
C ARG A 11 -3.05 3.01 3.23
N ARG A 12 -2.17 2.01 3.07
CA ARG A 12 -1.94 1.29 1.80
C ARG A 12 -2.07 -0.22 1.99
N ASP A 13 -2.96 -0.58 2.89
CA ASP A 13 -3.23 -1.90 3.44
C ASP A 13 -4.73 -2.04 3.71
N LEU A 14 -5.56 -1.52 2.79
CA LEU A 14 -7.02 -1.43 2.89
C LEU A 14 -7.70 -2.81 2.72
N ARG A 15 -7.40 -3.72 3.64
CA ARG A 15 -7.91 -5.09 3.71
C ARG A 15 -7.97 -5.56 5.17
N LEU A 16 -8.85 -6.51 5.45
CA LEU A 16 -8.95 -7.16 6.75
C LEU A 16 -8.18 -8.49 6.79
N ALA A 17 -8.14 -9.24 5.69
CA ALA A 17 -7.36 -10.48 5.65
C ALA A 17 -5.85 -10.20 5.46
N ASP A 18 -5.02 -11.10 5.99
CA ASP A 18 -3.56 -11.01 5.88
C ASP A 18 -2.99 -9.63 6.29
N ASN A 19 -3.56 -8.98 7.31
CA ASN A 19 -3.14 -7.66 7.78
C ASN A 19 -2.40 -7.78 9.13
N PRO A 20 -1.05 -7.71 9.15
CA PRO A 20 -0.27 -7.87 10.38
C PRO A 20 -0.54 -6.79 11.45
N ALA A 21 -0.74 -5.54 11.03
CA ALA A 21 -1.03 -4.45 11.96
C ALA A 21 -2.38 -4.67 12.65
N LEU A 22 -3.40 -5.10 11.90
CA LEU A 22 -4.69 -5.46 12.46
C LEU A 22 -4.58 -6.65 13.42
N LEU A 23 -3.84 -7.70 13.05
CA LEU A 23 -3.66 -8.89 13.90
C LEU A 23 -2.97 -8.54 15.22
N ALA A 24 -1.85 -7.82 15.17
CA ALA A 24 -1.13 -7.37 16.37
C ALA A 24 -2.02 -6.53 17.29
N ALA A 25 -2.86 -5.66 16.72
CA ALA A 25 -3.81 -4.87 17.49
C ALA A 25 -4.87 -5.75 18.17
N THR A 26 -5.41 -6.75 17.48
CA THR A 26 -6.41 -7.68 18.06
C THR A 26 -5.84 -8.60 19.14
N GLU A 27 -4.54 -8.86 19.13
CA GLU A 27 -3.86 -9.63 20.17
C GLU A 27 -3.60 -8.81 21.44
N SER A 28 -3.55 -7.49 21.31
CA SER A 28 -3.14 -6.58 22.38
C SER A 28 -4.30 -5.80 23.02
N HIS A 29 -5.44 -5.70 22.32
CA HIS A 29 -6.56 -4.86 22.76
C HIS A 29 -7.93 -5.54 22.64
N ASP A 30 -8.82 -5.23 23.59
CA ASP A 30 -10.22 -5.69 23.59
C ASP A 30 -11.08 -5.02 22.52
N ARG A 31 -10.79 -3.75 22.19
CA ARG A 31 -11.55 -2.92 21.23
C ARG A 31 -10.60 -2.18 20.30
N LEU A 32 -11.01 -1.99 19.05
CA LEU A 32 -10.21 -1.30 18.04
C LEU A 32 -10.96 -0.15 17.36
N VAL A 33 -10.22 0.89 17.00
CA VAL A 33 -10.68 1.93 16.08
C VAL A 33 -10.03 1.70 14.71
N ALA A 34 -10.82 1.62 13.65
CA ALA A 34 -10.31 1.65 12.28
C ALA A 34 -10.18 3.10 11.83
N LEU A 35 -8.97 3.58 11.60
CA LEU A 35 -8.71 4.97 11.19
C LEU A 35 -8.13 5.01 9.77
N PHE A 36 -8.67 5.89 8.93
CA PHE A 36 -8.00 6.37 7.73
C PHE A 36 -7.84 7.90 7.78
N VAL A 37 -6.64 8.39 7.48
CA VAL A 37 -6.35 9.83 7.44
C VAL A 37 -6.14 10.28 5.99
N HIS A 38 -7.00 11.18 5.53
CA HIS A 38 -6.86 11.94 4.30
C HIS A 38 -5.79 13.01 4.48
N ASP A 39 -4.58 12.67 4.07
CA ASP A 39 -3.40 13.51 4.16
C ASP A 39 -3.33 14.53 3.00
N PRO A 40 -3.44 15.84 3.27
CA PRO A 40 -3.42 16.87 2.22
C PRO A 40 -2.14 16.88 1.38
N VAL A 41 -1.01 16.41 1.93
CA VAL A 41 0.26 16.32 1.18
C VAL A 41 0.15 15.31 0.03
N LEU A 42 -0.68 14.29 0.19
CA LEU A 42 -0.91 13.26 -0.83
C LEU A 42 -2.03 13.62 -1.81
N ALA A 43 -2.90 14.57 -1.45
CA ALA A 43 -3.99 15.04 -2.31
C ALA A 43 -3.47 15.78 -3.55
N GLY A 44 -2.53 16.71 -3.37
CA GLY A 44 -1.96 17.52 -4.46
C GLY A 44 -1.43 16.73 -5.67
N PRO A 45 -0.56 15.71 -5.49
CA PRO A 45 -0.04 14.91 -6.60
C PRO A 45 -1.01 13.84 -7.12
N SER A 46 -2.19 13.68 -6.52
CA SER A 46 -3.13 12.62 -6.89
C SER A 46 -4.17 13.12 -7.89
N GLY A 47 -4.12 12.64 -9.13
CA GLY A 47 -5.17 12.91 -10.12
C GLY A 47 -6.51 12.24 -9.76
N ALA A 48 -7.61 12.72 -10.35
CA ALA A 48 -8.97 12.29 -10.04
C ALA A 48 -9.19 10.77 -10.06
N ASN A 49 -8.63 10.07 -11.05
CA ASN A 49 -8.74 8.61 -11.15
C ASN A 49 -8.21 7.89 -9.92
N ARG A 50 -7.08 8.37 -9.39
CA ARG A 50 -6.42 7.77 -8.23
C ARG A 50 -7.21 8.02 -6.95
N VAL A 51 -7.81 9.21 -6.82
CA VAL A 51 -8.66 9.60 -5.68
C VAL A 51 -9.98 8.83 -5.71
N VAL A 52 -10.66 8.75 -6.86
CA VAL A 52 -11.91 7.98 -7.00
C VAL A 52 -11.68 6.50 -6.72
N PHE A 53 -10.58 5.91 -7.19
CA PHE A 53 -10.27 4.51 -6.89
C PHE A 53 -9.98 4.30 -5.38
N LEU A 54 -9.27 5.23 -4.73
CA LEU A 54 -9.07 5.20 -3.28
C LEU A 54 -10.41 5.23 -2.55
N HIS A 55 -11.31 6.16 -2.88
CA HIS A 55 -12.63 6.25 -2.26
C HIS A 55 -13.41 4.95 -2.41
N ARG A 56 -13.37 4.31 -3.58
CA ARG A 56 -14.01 2.98 -3.77
C ARG A 56 -13.41 1.90 -2.88
N CYS A 57 -12.10 1.95 -2.60
CA CYS A 57 -11.47 1.02 -1.67
C CYS A 57 -11.88 1.30 -0.22
N LEU A 58 -12.00 2.58 0.15
CA LEU A 58 -12.44 2.99 1.48
C LEU A 58 -13.92 2.65 1.70
N ASP A 59 -14.79 2.84 0.69
CA ASP A 59 -16.19 2.41 0.73
C ASP A 59 -16.33 0.90 0.97
N ALA A 60 -15.51 0.11 0.28
CA ALA A 60 -15.51 -1.34 0.46
C ALA A 60 -15.00 -1.74 1.85
N LEU A 61 -13.90 -1.11 2.31
CA LEU A 61 -13.36 -1.36 3.65
C LEU A 61 -14.37 -0.98 4.75
N ASP A 62 -15.02 0.18 4.62
CA ASP A 62 -16.05 0.62 5.56
C ASP A 62 -17.25 -0.33 5.59
N ALA A 63 -17.69 -0.83 4.42
CA ALA A 63 -18.73 -1.86 4.35
C ALA A 63 -18.31 -3.16 5.06
N ASP A 64 -17.05 -3.60 4.89
CA ASP A 64 -16.50 -4.79 5.57
C ASP A 64 -16.38 -4.58 7.09
N LEU A 65 -16.22 -3.33 7.53
CA LEU A 65 -16.20 -2.90 8.93
C LEU A 65 -17.61 -2.64 9.52
N GLY A 66 -18.66 -2.70 8.69
CA GLY A 66 -20.03 -2.42 9.11
C GLY A 66 -20.36 -0.93 9.29
N GLY A 67 -19.69 -0.03 8.57
CA GLY A 67 -19.88 1.42 8.65
C GLY A 67 -19.10 2.09 9.77
N LEU A 68 -18.00 1.46 10.21
CA LEU A 68 -17.21 1.87 11.39
C LEU A 68 -15.78 2.33 11.02
N LEU A 69 -15.52 2.63 9.75
CA LEU A 69 -14.28 3.29 9.35
C LEU A 69 -14.32 4.77 9.73
N VAL A 70 -13.43 5.18 10.64
CA VAL A 70 -13.25 6.58 10.98
C VAL A 70 -12.35 7.24 9.93
N GLU A 71 -12.92 8.17 9.17
CA GLU A 71 -12.20 8.94 8.17
C GLU A 71 -12.01 10.39 8.62
N ARG A 72 -10.76 10.85 8.73
CA ARG A 72 -10.41 12.22 9.11
C ARG A 72 -9.49 12.85 8.07
N GLU A 73 -9.56 14.16 7.88
CA GLU A 73 -8.65 14.92 7.02
C GLU A 73 -7.75 15.82 7.86
N GLY A 74 -6.47 15.89 7.52
CA GLY A 74 -5.53 16.79 8.19
C GLY A 74 -4.10 16.27 8.21
N ASP A 75 -3.25 16.94 8.99
CA ASP A 75 -1.90 16.46 9.25
C ASP A 75 -1.96 15.13 10.02
N PRO A 76 -1.31 14.05 9.53
CA PRO A 76 -1.36 12.76 10.18
C PRO A 76 -0.88 12.76 11.63
N ALA A 77 0.13 13.57 11.99
CA ALA A 77 0.64 13.60 13.36
C ALA A 77 -0.41 14.18 14.32
N ASP A 78 -1.05 15.28 13.93
CA ASP A 78 -2.11 15.91 14.73
C ASP A 78 -3.36 15.02 14.82
N VAL A 79 -3.80 14.46 13.68
CA VAL A 79 -5.03 13.67 13.61
C VAL A 79 -4.91 12.35 14.36
N VAL A 80 -3.80 11.61 14.16
CA VAL A 80 -3.59 10.32 14.81
C VAL A 80 -3.40 10.49 16.32
N ALA A 81 -2.56 11.44 16.75
CA ALA A 81 -2.35 11.70 18.17
C ALA A 81 -3.63 12.22 18.84
N GLY A 82 -4.37 13.12 18.17
CA GLY A 82 -5.65 13.64 18.65
C GLY A 82 -6.71 12.55 18.82
N LEU A 83 -6.85 11.64 17.86
CA LEU A 83 -7.79 10.52 18.00
C LEU A 83 -7.35 9.53 19.09
N ALA A 84 -6.05 9.22 19.18
CA ALA A 84 -5.54 8.36 20.25
C ALA A 84 -5.78 8.95 21.65
N ALA A 85 -5.73 10.28 21.78
CA ALA A 85 -6.14 10.98 22.98
C ALA A 85 -7.65 10.87 23.26
N GLU A 86 -8.46 11.15 22.24
CA GLU A 86 -9.93 11.13 22.31
C GLU A 86 -10.51 9.78 22.75
N VAL A 87 -9.93 8.67 22.28
CA VAL A 87 -10.43 7.32 22.57
C VAL A 87 -9.64 6.59 23.66
N GLU A 88 -8.73 7.31 24.33
CA GLU A 88 -7.82 6.77 25.35
C GLU A 88 -7.04 5.53 24.86
N ALA A 89 -6.68 5.51 23.57
CA ALA A 89 -5.86 4.44 23.00
C ALA A 89 -4.40 4.62 23.40
N ASP A 90 -3.79 3.56 23.95
CA ASP A 90 -2.40 3.55 24.34
C ASP A 90 -1.45 3.27 23.16
N THR A 91 -1.91 2.49 22.18
CA THR A 91 -1.10 2.05 21.04
C THR A 91 -1.83 2.27 19.70
N VAL A 92 -1.10 2.80 18.73
CA VAL A 92 -1.53 2.90 17.32
C VAL A 92 -0.71 1.92 16.49
N TYR A 93 -1.39 1.03 15.76
CA TYR A 93 -0.78 0.05 14.86
C TYR A 93 -0.86 0.52 13.43
N VAL A 94 0.24 0.30 12.70
CA VAL A 94 0.36 0.79 11.35
C VAL A 94 1.28 -0.14 10.53
N ALA A 95 1.01 -0.38 9.26
CA ALA A 95 1.99 -1.05 8.40
C ALA A 95 3.28 -0.21 8.27
N GLU A 96 4.44 -0.80 8.01
CA GLU A 96 5.64 0.01 7.76
C GLU A 96 5.58 0.68 6.36
N ASP A 97 6.00 1.95 6.29
CA ASP A 97 6.15 2.68 5.02
C ASP A 97 7.63 2.88 4.69
N PHE A 98 8.02 2.51 3.48
CA PHE A 98 9.40 2.59 2.99
C PHE A 98 9.62 3.76 2.02
N GLY A 99 8.57 4.55 1.73
CA GLY A 99 8.68 5.73 0.88
C GLY A 99 9.28 6.92 1.65
N PRO A 100 10.03 7.83 0.99
CA PRO A 100 10.72 8.93 1.68
C PRO A 100 9.77 9.82 2.51
N TYR A 101 8.60 10.15 1.94
CA TYR A 101 7.58 10.90 2.66
C TYR A 101 6.95 10.09 3.80
N GLY A 102 6.63 8.82 3.54
CA GLY A 102 5.97 7.94 4.52
C GLY A 102 6.82 7.71 5.77
N VAL A 103 8.12 7.47 5.60
CA VAL A 103 9.07 7.35 6.72
C VAL A 103 9.08 8.63 7.56
N GLY A 104 9.21 9.80 6.92
CA GLY A 104 9.22 11.08 7.62
C GLY A 104 7.89 11.41 8.31
N ARG A 105 6.76 11.04 7.71
CA ARG A 105 5.42 11.16 8.32
C ARG A 105 5.31 10.24 9.54
N ASP A 106 5.68 8.98 9.42
CA ASP A 106 5.54 8.00 10.51
C ASP A 106 6.44 8.36 11.71
N GLN A 107 7.60 9.00 11.48
CA GLN A 107 8.45 9.56 12.55
C GLN A 107 7.78 10.75 13.27
N GLN A 108 7.08 11.62 12.54
CA GLN A 108 6.35 12.76 13.13
C GLN A 108 5.15 12.28 13.97
N VAL A 109 4.41 11.30 13.46
CA VAL A 109 3.29 10.68 14.19
C VAL A 109 3.77 10.01 15.47
N GLU A 110 4.86 9.24 15.40
CA GLU A 110 5.46 8.61 16.57
C GLU A 110 5.90 9.63 17.61
N ALA A 111 6.55 10.71 17.20
CA ALA A 111 6.96 11.79 18.11
C ALA A 111 5.74 12.47 18.78
N ALA A 112 4.65 12.68 18.04
CA ALA A 112 3.42 13.26 18.57
C ALA A 112 2.71 12.33 19.58
N LEU A 113 2.66 11.03 19.29
CA LEU A 113 2.11 10.02 20.22
C LEU A 113 2.94 9.92 21.51
N LEU A 114 4.28 9.87 21.38
CA LEU A 114 5.19 9.78 22.52
C LEU A 114 5.10 10.99 23.44
N ALA A 115 4.83 12.19 22.90
CA ALA A 115 4.64 13.40 23.70
C ALA A 115 3.45 13.30 24.67
N ASP A 116 2.49 12.41 24.38
CA ASP A 116 1.32 12.12 25.22
C ASP A 116 1.37 10.67 25.79
N GLY A 117 2.57 10.08 25.89
CA GLY A 117 2.78 8.77 26.52
C GLY A 117 2.19 7.57 25.76
N ARG A 118 1.91 7.72 24.47
CA ARG A 118 1.36 6.68 23.57
C ARG A 118 2.41 6.16 22.61
N THR A 119 2.18 5.00 22.01
CA THR A 119 3.14 4.31 21.13
C THR A 119 2.62 4.17 19.70
N LEU A 120 3.55 4.15 18.74
CA LEU A 120 3.28 3.76 17.36
C LEU A 120 3.98 2.42 17.07
N GLU A 121 3.21 1.38 16.82
CA GLU A 121 3.71 0.06 16.46
C GLU A 121 3.65 -0.13 14.95
N ARG A 122 4.84 -0.28 14.32
CA ARG A 122 4.97 -0.52 12.88
C ARG A 122 5.07 -2.01 12.64
N VAL A 123 4.03 -2.60 12.04
CA VAL A 123 3.91 -4.06 11.90
C VAL A 123 3.57 -4.44 10.47
N GLY A 124 4.45 -5.24 9.87
CA GLY A 124 4.30 -5.74 8.51
C GLY A 124 4.70 -4.71 7.44
N SER A 125 4.50 -5.08 6.19
CA SER A 125 4.95 -4.32 5.02
C SER A 125 3.97 -4.52 3.87
N PRO A 126 3.88 -3.57 2.91
CA PRO A 126 3.13 -3.78 1.68
C PRO A 126 3.90 -4.63 0.65
N TYR A 127 5.12 -5.09 0.93
CA TYR A 127 5.99 -5.84 0.01
C TYR A 127 6.09 -7.31 0.40
N ALA A 128 6.34 -8.20 -0.58
CA ALA A 128 6.56 -9.61 -0.25
C ALA A 128 7.91 -9.78 0.45
N VAL A 129 8.93 -9.06 -0.03
CA VAL A 129 10.20 -8.86 0.66
C VAL A 129 10.35 -7.34 0.88
N PRO A 130 10.33 -6.87 2.14
CA PRO A 130 10.51 -5.45 2.43
C PRO A 130 11.84 -4.91 1.89
N PRO A 131 11.91 -3.62 1.53
CA PRO A 131 13.19 -2.93 1.31
C PRO A 131 14.17 -3.14 2.48
N ASP A 132 15.47 -2.99 2.22
CA ASP A 132 16.54 -3.14 3.23
C ASP A 132 16.69 -4.58 3.78
N THR A 133 16.07 -5.57 3.16
CA THR A 133 16.10 -6.97 3.64
C THR A 133 17.14 -7.83 2.93
N ILE A 134 17.37 -7.62 1.62
CA ILE A 134 18.28 -8.43 0.82
C ILE A 134 19.39 -7.61 0.18
N PHE A 135 20.63 -8.08 0.32
CA PHE A 135 21.83 -7.40 -0.16
C PHE A 135 22.63 -8.27 -1.11
N THR A 136 23.52 -7.63 -1.88
CA THR A 136 24.57 -8.35 -2.62
C THR A 136 25.52 -9.05 -1.65
N ASN A 137 26.32 -10.00 -2.15
CA ASN A 137 27.37 -10.65 -1.35
C ASN A 137 28.39 -9.67 -0.75
N GLY A 138 28.51 -8.47 -1.31
CA GLY A 138 29.36 -7.39 -0.78
C GLY A 138 28.68 -6.50 0.26
N GLY A 139 27.46 -6.83 0.70
CA GLY A 139 26.70 -6.04 1.67
C GLY A 139 26.14 -4.72 1.12
N THR A 140 26.14 -4.51 -0.19
CA THR A 140 25.56 -3.30 -0.80
C THR A 140 24.19 -3.58 -1.41
N PRO A 141 23.30 -2.56 -1.47
CA PRO A 141 22.02 -2.67 -2.18
C PRO A 141 22.17 -3.09 -3.64
N PHE A 142 21.17 -3.77 -4.18
CA PHE A 142 21.18 -4.15 -5.59
C PHE A 142 20.88 -2.96 -6.51
N LYS A 143 21.58 -2.90 -7.64
CA LYS A 143 21.33 -1.91 -8.72
C LYS A 143 20.82 -2.54 -10.01
N VAL A 144 20.77 -3.87 -10.07
CA VAL A 144 20.39 -4.64 -11.25
C VAL A 144 19.36 -5.68 -10.84
N PHE A 145 18.27 -5.76 -11.61
CA PHE A 145 17.13 -6.61 -11.29
C PHE A 145 17.47 -8.10 -11.29
N THR A 146 18.21 -8.61 -12.29
CA THR A 146 18.46 -10.05 -12.40
C THR A 146 19.08 -10.66 -11.12
N PRO A 147 20.18 -10.15 -10.56
CA PRO A 147 20.72 -10.68 -9.30
C PRO A 147 19.79 -10.43 -8.10
N PHE A 148 19.10 -9.29 -8.01
CA PHE A 148 18.08 -9.06 -6.98
C PHE A 148 17.00 -10.14 -7.03
N SER A 149 16.46 -10.43 -8.21
CA SER A 149 15.38 -11.40 -8.39
C SER A 149 15.78 -12.85 -8.06
N LYS A 150 17.09 -13.17 -8.15
CA LYS A 150 17.61 -14.46 -7.71
C LYS A 150 17.65 -14.52 -6.18
N SER A 151 18.16 -13.47 -5.53
CA SER A 151 18.19 -13.36 -4.07
C SER A 151 16.79 -13.28 -3.46
N TRP A 152 15.87 -12.53 -4.07
CA TRP A 152 14.47 -12.41 -3.64
C TRP A 152 13.75 -13.78 -3.64
N ARG A 153 13.95 -14.59 -4.70
CA ARG A 153 13.40 -15.96 -4.75
C ARG A 153 14.07 -16.90 -3.74
N ALA A 154 15.36 -16.76 -3.52
CA ALA A 154 16.10 -17.60 -2.57
C ALA A 154 15.79 -17.26 -1.11
N HIS A 155 15.53 -15.97 -0.82
CA HIS A 155 15.08 -15.49 0.48
C HIS A 155 13.67 -16.03 0.79
N GLY A 156 12.78 -16.02 -0.21
CA GLY A 156 11.40 -16.42 -0.03
C GLY A 156 10.58 -15.32 0.66
N TRP A 157 9.40 -15.69 1.14
CA TRP A 157 8.47 -14.81 1.85
C TRP A 157 7.52 -15.66 2.67
N ASP A 158 6.92 -15.06 3.69
CA ASP A 158 5.95 -15.74 4.53
C ASP A 158 4.64 -16.01 3.78
N GLY A 159 3.98 -17.09 4.17
CA GLY A 159 2.61 -17.38 3.73
C GLY A 159 1.61 -16.34 4.26
N PRO A 160 0.41 -16.26 3.66
CA PRO A 160 -0.63 -15.35 4.13
C PRO A 160 -1.05 -15.68 5.56
N LEU A 161 -1.28 -14.63 6.35
CA LEU A 161 -1.81 -14.77 7.70
C LEU A 161 -3.33 -15.01 7.64
N ALA A 162 -3.84 -15.76 8.62
CA ALA A 162 -5.28 -15.86 8.82
C ALA A 162 -5.86 -14.47 9.14
N ALA A 163 -7.09 -14.20 8.72
CA ALA A 163 -7.80 -13.02 9.19
C ALA A 163 -8.02 -13.12 10.72
N PRO A 164 -8.08 -11.98 11.44
CA PRO A 164 -8.47 -12.01 12.85
C PRO A 164 -9.84 -12.66 13.02
N GLY A 165 -10.11 -13.15 14.23
CA GLY A 165 -11.46 -13.55 14.62
C GLY A 165 -12.42 -12.36 14.67
N ALA A 166 -13.50 -12.47 15.45
CA ALA A 166 -14.42 -11.35 15.64
C ALA A 166 -13.69 -10.17 16.32
N VAL A 167 -13.62 -9.02 15.63
CA VAL A 167 -13.07 -7.77 16.15
C VAL A 167 -14.20 -6.92 16.73
N LYS A 168 -14.00 -6.37 17.92
CA LYS A 168 -14.91 -5.38 18.50
C LYS A 168 -14.47 -3.98 18.09
N TRP A 169 -15.14 -3.41 17.10
CA TRP A 169 -14.89 -2.04 16.66
C TRP A 169 -15.55 -1.03 17.61
N VAL A 170 -14.89 0.10 17.83
CA VAL A 170 -15.47 1.26 18.52
C VAL A 170 -16.40 2.00 17.57
N ASP A 171 -17.59 2.34 18.05
CA ASP A 171 -18.63 3.06 17.32
C ASP A 171 -18.80 4.50 17.84
N GLY A 172 -19.66 5.28 17.19
CA GLY A 172 -20.00 6.64 17.61
C GLY A 172 -18.89 7.68 17.44
N LEU A 173 -17.84 7.35 16.66
CA LEU A 173 -16.77 8.28 16.30
C LEU A 173 -17.11 8.96 14.97
N ASP A 174 -17.25 10.28 15.00
CA ASP A 174 -17.46 11.07 13.80
C ASP A 174 -16.12 11.51 13.17
N GLY A 175 -16.16 11.75 11.87
CA GLY A 175 -15.08 12.35 11.09
C GLY A 175 -15.61 13.46 10.19
N PRO A 176 -14.83 14.51 9.88
CA PRO A 176 -15.24 15.64 9.04
C PRO A 176 -15.59 15.26 7.57
N GLY A 177 -15.56 13.97 7.23
CA GLY A 177 -15.87 13.45 5.91
C GLY A 177 -14.66 13.41 4.98
N ARG A 178 -14.89 12.94 3.75
CA ARG A 178 -13.85 12.78 2.72
C ARG A 178 -13.56 14.08 1.95
N PRO A 179 -12.32 14.28 1.50
CA PRO A 179 -11.99 15.37 0.58
C PRO A 179 -12.73 15.19 -0.76
N ARG A 180 -12.93 16.30 -1.46
CA ARG A 180 -13.53 16.28 -2.80
C ARG A 180 -12.56 15.70 -3.83
N THR A 181 -13.09 15.02 -4.83
CA THR A 181 -12.32 14.59 -6.00
C THR A 181 -11.74 15.80 -6.74
N PRO A 182 -10.44 15.83 -7.07
CA PRO A 182 -9.83 16.93 -7.81
C PRO A 182 -10.29 16.94 -9.27
N ALA A 183 -10.13 18.08 -9.96
CA ALA A 183 -10.36 18.20 -11.39
C ALA A 183 -9.11 17.75 -12.20
N PRO A 184 -9.26 17.36 -13.48
CA PRO A 184 -10.52 17.12 -14.21
C PRO A 184 -11.29 15.92 -13.64
N GLU A 185 -12.55 15.73 -14.02
CA GLU A 185 -13.33 14.57 -13.57
C GLU A 185 -12.63 13.24 -13.90
N ALA A 186 -12.84 12.25 -13.03
CA ALA A 186 -12.31 10.91 -13.25
C ALA A 186 -12.90 10.29 -14.52
N THR A 187 -12.07 9.55 -15.25
CA THR A 187 -12.48 8.85 -16.46
C THR A 187 -13.56 7.82 -16.15
N SER A 188 -14.49 7.62 -17.08
CA SER A 188 -15.44 6.51 -17.00
C SER A 188 -14.71 5.16 -17.06
N GLY A 189 -15.30 4.12 -16.47
CA GLY A 189 -14.77 2.75 -16.56
C GLY A 189 -13.60 2.44 -15.61
N LEU A 190 -13.36 3.26 -14.57
CA LEU A 190 -12.44 2.85 -13.50
C LEU A 190 -12.90 1.52 -12.87
N PRO A 191 -11.95 0.66 -12.45
CA PRO A 191 -12.26 -0.60 -11.80
C PRO A 191 -12.96 -0.39 -10.45
N ALA A 192 -13.73 -1.39 -10.01
CA ALA A 192 -14.25 -1.42 -8.65
C ALA A 192 -13.07 -1.50 -7.65
N GLY A 193 -13.27 -0.94 -6.45
CA GLY A 193 -12.27 -0.96 -5.38
C GLY A 193 -12.57 -2.06 -4.36
N GLY A 194 -11.64 -2.26 -3.42
CA GLY A 194 -11.86 -3.14 -2.28
C GLY A 194 -11.23 -4.53 -2.37
N GLU A 195 -11.28 -5.23 -1.24
CA GLU A 195 -10.67 -6.54 -1.05
C GLU A 195 -11.36 -7.63 -1.89
N ALA A 196 -12.69 -7.68 -1.85
CA ALA A 196 -13.48 -8.66 -2.61
C ALA A 196 -13.20 -8.62 -4.13
N GLU A 197 -13.19 -7.43 -4.73
CA GLU A 197 -12.89 -7.24 -6.15
C GLU A 197 -11.45 -7.68 -6.47
N ALA A 198 -10.48 -7.31 -5.62
CA ALA A 198 -9.09 -7.73 -5.82
C ALA A 198 -8.96 -9.26 -5.83
N HIS A 199 -9.64 -9.95 -4.93
CA HIS A 199 -9.64 -11.41 -4.86
C HIS A 199 -10.36 -12.06 -6.05
N GLN A 200 -11.44 -11.46 -6.56
CA GLN A 200 -12.13 -11.91 -7.77
C GLN A 200 -11.25 -11.78 -9.01
N LEU A 201 -10.61 -10.62 -9.22
CA LEU A 201 -9.66 -10.40 -10.32
C LEU A 201 -8.49 -11.39 -10.24
N ALA A 202 -7.94 -11.59 -9.03
CA ALA A 202 -6.88 -12.56 -8.80
C ALA A 202 -7.33 -13.99 -9.15
N GLU A 203 -8.53 -14.40 -8.77
CA GLU A 203 -9.05 -15.74 -9.08
C GLU A 203 -9.20 -15.96 -10.58
N VAL A 204 -9.80 -15.01 -11.31
CA VAL A 204 -9.95 -15.10 -12.76
C VAL A 204 -8.57 -15.16 -13.43
N PHE A 205 -7.65 -14.27 -13.06
CA PHE A 205 -6.32 -14.23 -13.65
C PHE A 205 -5.52 -15.51 -13.38
N LEU A 206 -5.44 -15.95 -12.12
CA LEU A 206 -4.64 -17.10 -11.70
C LEU A 206 -5.18 -18.41 -12.26
N ARG A 207 -6.49 -18.55 -12.46
CA ARG A 207 -7.05 -19.77 -13.06
C ARG A 207 -6.99 -19.80 -14.57
N GLN A 208 -7.21 -18.67 -15.23
CA GLN A 208 -7.52 -18.67 -16.67
C GLN A 208 -6.41 -18.06 -17.53
N ARG A 209 -5.62 -17.12 -17.00
CA ARG A 209 -4.74 -16.26 -17.81
C ARG A 209 -3.26 -16.44 -17.48
N VAL A 210 -2.93 -16.76 -16.22
CA VAL A 210 -1.53 -16.84 -15.76
C VAL A 210 -0.70 -17.87 -16.53
N GLY A 211 -1.32 -18.93 -17.07
CA GLY A 211 -0.63 -19.96 -17.85
C GLY A 211 0.06 -19.43 -19.10
N GLY A 212 -0.61 -18.55 -19.86
CA GLY A 212 -0.10 -17.93 -21.10
C GLY A 212 0.63 -16.60 -20.88
N TYR A 213 0.71 -16.12 -19.62
CA TYR A 213 1.13 -14.75 -19.31
C TYR A 213 2.49 -14.34 -19.89
N THR A 214 3.45 -15.27 -20.01
CA THR A 214 4.78 -14.98 -20.56
C THR A 214 4.70 -14.32 -21.95
N ASP A 215 3.82 -14.83 -22.80
CA ASP A 215 3.67 -14.35 -24.18
C ASP A 215 2.58 -13.28 -24.26
N ASP A 216 1.46 -13.49 -23.58
CA ASP A 216 0.26 -12.65 -23.66
C ASP A 216 0.45 -11.25 -23.06
N ARG A 217 1.37 -11.08 -22.09
CA ARG A 217 1.62 -9.77 -21.45
C ARG A 217 2.10 -8.69 -22.42
N ASN A 218 2.60 -9.07 -23.59
CA ASN A 218 3.08 -8.15 -24.63
C ASN A 218 2.00 -7.80 -25.67
N ARG A 219 0.75 -8.22 -25.46
CA ARG A 219 -0.38 -7.96 -26.36
C ARG A 219 -1.31 -6.89 -25.78
N PRO A 220 -1.03 -5.59 -26.03
CA PRO A 220 -1.85 -4.50 -25.48
C PRO A 220 -3.27 -4.45 -26.04
N ASP A 221 -3.51 -5.14 -27.16
CA ASP A 221 -4.83 -5.32 -27.76
C ASP A 221 -5.73 -6.33 -27.02
N LEU A 222 -5.16 -7.08 -26.07
CA LEU A 222 -5.87 -8.12 -25.32
C LEU A 222 -5.91 -7.81 -23.81
N ASP A 223 -7.02 -8.12 -23.18
CA ASP A 223 -7.19 -7.96 -21.73
C ASP A 223 -6.68 -9.19 -20.94
N LEU A 224 -5.38 -9.47 -21.03
CA LEU A 224 -4.79 -10.71 -20.50
C LEU A 224 -3.88 -10.53 -19.28
N THR A 225 -3.68 -9.29 -18.83
CA THR A 225 -2.93 -9.02 -17.57
C THR A 225 -3.84 -9.16 -16.34
N SER A 226 -3.24 -9.15 -15.15
CA SER A 226 -4.00 -9.35 -13.90
C SER A 226 -4.92 -8.20 -13.53
N ARG A 227 -4.68 -6.98 -14.05
CA ARG A 227 -5.38 -5.74 -13.63
C ARG A 227 -5.30 -5.43 -12.13
N LEU A 228 -4.38 -6.06 -11.38
CA LEU A 228 -4.27 -5.94 -9.93
C LEU A 228 -3.41 -4.76 -9.45
N SER A 229 -2.77 -4.01 -10.35
CA SER A 229 -1.87 -2.92 -9.95
C SER A 229 -2.49 -1.86 -9.00
N PRO A 230 -3.72 -1.36 -9.20
CA PRO A 230 -4.30 -0.38 -8.28
C PRO A 230 -4.68 -1.02 -6.93
N HIS A 231 -5.09 -2.29 -6.92
CA HIS A 231 -5.39 -3.05 -5.71
C HIS A 231 -4.13 -3.30 -4.86
N ILE A 232 -3.03 -3.71 -5.50
CA ILE A 232 -1.72 -3.89 -4.83
C ILE A 232 -1.17 -2.53 -4.33
N LYS A 233 -1.46 -1.43 -5.04
CA LYS A 233 -1.03 -0.07 -4.67
C LYS A 233 -1.68 0.44 -3.37
N TYR A 234 -2.93 0.06 -3.12
CA TYR A 234 -3.68 0.40 -1.91
C TYR A 234 -3.82 -0.77 -0.93
N GLY A 235 -3.18 -1.90 -1.23
CA GLY A 235 -3.10 -3.07 -0.36
C GLY A 235 -4.45 -3.71 -0.05
N THR A 236 -5.42 -3.61 -0.97
CA THR A 236 -6.67 -4.40 -0.91
C THR A 236 -6.41 -5.89 -1.19
N VAL A 237 -5.19 -6.23 -1.62
CA VAL A 237 -4.64 -7.58 -1.63
C VAL A 237 -3.13 -7.48 -1.43
N HIS A 238 -2.56 -8.36 -0.61
CA HIS A 238 -1.12 -8.42 -0.38
C HIS A 238 -0.42 -9.28 -1.44
N PRO A 239 0.81 -8.94 -1.90
CA PRO A 239 1.56 -9.79 -2.82
C PRO A 239 1.72 -11.24 -2.35
N ARG A 240 1.90 -11.49 -1.04
CA ARG A 240 2.05 -12.86 -0.53
C ARG A 240 0.79 -13.71 -0.65
N GLN A 241 -0.41 -13.11 -0.56
CA GLN A 241 -1.69 -13.79 -0.87
C GLN A 241 -1.76 -14.27 -2.31
N LEU A 242 -1.18 -13.49 -3.23
CA LEU A 242 -1.12 -13.83 -4.65
C LEU A 242 -0.07 -14.91 -4.92
N LEU A 243 1.13 -14.75 -4.37
CA LEU A 243 2.25 -15.68 -4.54
C LEU A 243 1.92 -17.07 -3.99
N ALA A 244 1.22 -17.16 -2.86
CA ALA A 244 0.80 -18.42 -2.26
C ALA A 244 -0.17 -19.25 -3.13
N ARG A 245 -0.83 -18.62 -4.11
CA ARG A 245 -1.78 -19.26 -5.03
C ARG A 245 -1.17 -19.60 -6.39
N LEU A 246 0.10 -19.26 -6.63
CA LEU A 246 0.75 -19.51 -7.91
C LEU A 246 1.15 -20.98 -8.06
N GLY A 247 0.86 -21.55 -9.22
CA GLY A 247 1.41 -22.82 -9.66
C GLY A 247 2.82 -22.69 -10.26
N GLY A 248 3.35 -23.81 -10.77
CA GLY A 248 4.69 -23.86 -11.37
C GLY A 248 4.76 -23.61 -12.88
N SER A 249 3.73 -23.05 -13.52
CA SER A 249 3.75 -22.78 -14.97
C SER A 249 4.75 -21.69 -15.33
N GLY A 250 5.24 -21.69 -16.57
CA GLY A 250 6.17 -20.65 -17.05
C GLY A 250 5.59 -19.24 -16.91
N GLY A 251 4.30 -19.05 -17.21
CA GLY A 251 3.62 -17.78 -17.02
C GLY A 251 3.45 -17.38 -15.54
N ALA A 252 3.26 -18.34 -14.63
CA ALA A 252 3.24 -18.07 -13.19
C ALA A 252 4.61 -17.59 -12.67
N VAL A 253 5.70 -18.21 -13.13
CA VAL A 253 7.07 -17.77 -12.80
C VAL A 253 7.36 -16.37 -13.33
N THR A 254 6.93 -16.08 -14.56
CA THR A 254 7.06 -14.74 -15.16
C THR A 254 6.27 -13.71 -14.36
N TRP A 255 5.02 -13.99 -14.01
CA TRP A 255 4.17 -13.08 -13.26
C TRP A 255 4.66 -12.83 -11.82
N ALA A 256 5.17 -13.86 -11.12
CA ALA A 256 5.88 -13.67 -9.86
C ALA A 256 7.09 -12.73 -10.01
N GLY A 257 7.76 -12.77 -11.15
CA GLY A 257 8.82 -11.83 -11.51
C GLY A 257 8.34 -10.38 -11.59
N GLU A 258 7.10 -10.12 -12.02
CA GLU A 258 6.52 -8.77 -12.05
C GLU A 258 6.23 -8.24 -10.64
N LEU A 259 5.85 -9.10 -9.69
CA LEU A 259 5.77 -8.73 -8.27
C LEU A 259 7.17 -8.44 -7.70
N CYS A 260 8.17 -9.22 -8.08
CA CYS A 260 9.56 -8.96 -7.71
C CYS A 260 10.08 -7.62 -8.28
N TRP A 261 9.66 -7.22 -9.49
CA TRP A 261 9.98 -5.90 -10.05
C TRP A 261 9.45 -4.76 -9.17
N ARG A 262 8.25 -4.91 -8.62
CA ARG A 262 7.68 -3.94 -7.68
C ARG A 262 8.54 -3.81 -6.42
N ASP A 263 8.92 -4.93 -5.82
CA ASP A 263 9.76 -4.93 -4.61
C ASP A 263 11.17 -4.37 -4.93
N PHE A 264 11.75 -4.69 -6.09
CA PHE A 264 13.03 -4.13 -6.55
C PHE A 264 13.00 -2.60 -6.64
N TYR A 265 11.99 -2.01 -7.28
CA TYR A 265 11.91 -0.56 -7.39
C TYR A 265 11.62 0.14 -6.04
N ALA A 266 10.94 -0.54 -5.12
CA ALA A 266 10.77 -0.05 -3.76
C ALA A 266 12.11 -0.04 -3.01
N ASP A 267 12.91 -1.10 -3.13
CA ASP A 267 14.25 -1.20 -2.54
C ASP A 267 15.20 -0.14 -3.11
N VAL A 268 15.17 0.06 -4.43
CA VAL A 268 15.94 1.14 -5.08
C VAL A 268 15.55 2.51 -4.53
N LEU A 269 14.25 2.81 -4.41
CA LEU A 269 13.79 4.10 -3.90
C LEU A 269 14.15 4.27 -2.41
N PHE A 270 14.06 3.21 -1.61
CA PHE A 270 14.43 3.24 -0.20
C PHE A 270 15.90 3.60 -0.01
N HIS A 271 16.80 2.96 -0.76
CA HIS A 271 18.24 3.23 -0.69
C HIS A 271 18.70 4.49 -1.42
N ARG A 272 17.88 5.02 -2.34
CA ARG A 272 18.18 6.20 -3.16
C ARG A 272 16.96 7.14 -3.20
N PRO A 273 16.54 7.71 -2.06
CA PRO A 273 15.32 8.52 -1.97
C PRO A 273 15.33 9.73 -2.90
N GLU A 274 16.51 10.24 -3.26
CA GLU A 274 16.70 11.34 -4.21
C GLU A 274 16.12 11.03 -5.60
N THR A 275 16.02 9.75 -5.99
CA THR A 275 15.59 9.35 -7.34
C THR A 275 14.09 9.50 -7.55
N ALA A 276 13.33 9.85 -6.51
CA ALA A 276 11.95 10.29 -6.65
C ALA A 276 11.81 11.62 -7.41
N ARG A 277 12.87 12.44 -7.42
CA ARG A 277 12.85 13.81 -7.97
C ARG A 277 14.10 14.17 -8.79
N ARG A 278 15.10 13.30 -8.83
CA ARG A 278 16.36 13.50 -9.57
C ARG A 278 16.67 12.29 -10.44
N ASN A 279 17.48 12.49 -11.47
CA ASN A 279 17.90 11.38 -12.32
C ASN A 279 18.71 10.37 -11.52
N TYR A 280 18.43 9.08 -11.73
CA TYR A 280 19.23 8.00 -11.15
C TYR A 280 20.67 8.05 -11.64
N VAL A 281 20.85 8.34 -12.93
CA VAL A 281 22.15 8.53 -13.57
C VAL A 281 22.41 10.04 -13.63
N VAL A 282 23.27 10.54 -12.72
CA VAL A 282 23.61 11.97 -12.59
C VAL A 282 24.07 12.60 -13.91
N ALA A 283 24.75 11.84 -14.78
CA ALA A 283 25.16 12.33 -16.10
C ALA A 283 23.98 12.77 -16.99
N MET A 284 22.75 12.31 -16.72
CA MET A 284 21.53 12.72 -17.43
C MET A 284 20.99 14.08 -16.96
N ASP A 285 21.53 14.68 -15.89
CA ASP A 285 21.10 16.01 -15.43
C ASP A 285 21.39 17.12 -16.45
N GLY A 286 22.36 16.90 -17.34
CA GLY A 286 22.67 17.80 -18.44
C GLY A 286 21.86 17.58 -19.72
N LEU A 287 20.89 16.64 -19.72
CA LEU A 287 20.05 16.40 -20.89
C LEU A 287 19.10 17.59 -21.11
N GLU A 288 19.21 18.23 -22.27
CA GLU A 288 18.30 19.30 -22.67
C GLU A 288 16.98 18.72 -23.18
N TRP A 289 15.87 19.22 -22.64
CA TRP A 289 14.52 18.83 -23.06
C TRP A 289 13.96 19.83 -24.07
N ASP A 290 13.22 19.35 -25.07
CA ASP A 290 12.42 20.21 -25.93
C ASP A 290 11.42 20.99 -25.06
N THR A 291 11.36 22.32 -25.22
CA THR A 291 10.44 23.21 -24.48
C THR A 291 9.65 24.12 -25.41
N GLY A 292 8.58 24.73 -24.86
CA GLY A 292 7.72 25.69 -25.55
C GLY A 292 6.58 25.05 -26.33
N ARG A 293 5.77 25.90 -26.98
CA ARG A 293 4.46 25.53 -27.56
C ARG A 293 4.49 24.28 -28.46
N ARG A 294 5.55 24.11 -29.26
CA ARG A 294 5.67 22.96 -30.15
C ARG A 294 5.88 21.64 -29.40
N ALA A 295 6.53 21.68 -28.23
CA ALA A 295 6.64 20.54 -27.35
C ALA A 295 5.30 20.27 -26.68
N ASP A 296 4.63 21.31 -26.17
CA ASP A 296 3.30 21.20 -25.56
C ASP A 296 2.26 20.62 -26.53
N ASP A 297 2.24 21.05 -27.80
CA ASP A 297 1.30 20.55 -28.82
C ASP A 297 1.51 19.06 -29.18
N ARG A 298 2.66 18.48 -28.83
CA ARG A 298 2.99 17.06 -29.12
C ARG A 298 2.57 16.11 -28.00
N PHE A 299 2.23 16.59 -26.81
CA PHE A 299 1.99 15.79 -25.61
C PHE A 299 0.69 16.20 -24.89
#